data_AF-A0A7C0YT27-F1
#
_entry.id   AF-A0A7C0YT27-F1
#
_cell.length_a   1.000
_cell.length_b   1.000
_cell.length_c   1.000
_cell.angle_alpha   90.00
_cell.angle_beta   90.00
_cell.angle_gamma   90.00
#
_symmetry.space_group_name_H-M   'P 1'
#
loop_
_entity.id
_entity.type
_entity.pdbx_description
1 polymer ?
#
loop_
_entity_poly.entity_id
_entity_poly.type
_entity_poly.pdbx_seq_one_letter_code
_entity_poly.pdbx_strand_id
1 'polypeptide(L)'
;AVLEVQSPLHAKWRLRKELPKHKKRFLIDGKKFLIVEKELFDEYSKWLNIRWEDFVQVVRELNFVALERKRIQHLNKISTPRIINGKLYRVILLKRATMLCYNC
;
A
#
# COMPACT_ATOMS: atom_id res chain seq x y z
N ALA A 1 29.20 -6.00 3.34
CA ALA A 1 28.03 -5.12 3.13
C ALA A 1 27.01 -5.41 4.24
N VAL A 2 26.31 -4.39 4.80
CA VAL A 2 25.41 -4.53 5.97
C VAL A 2 24.23 -5.50 5.72
N LEU A 3 23.93 -5.81 4.46
CA LEU A 3 22.87 -6.72 4.02
C LEU A 3 23.08 -8.18 4.48
N GLU A 4 24.30 -8.70 4.42
CA GLU A 4 24.59 -10.11 4.78
C GLU A 4 24.53 -10.36 6.29
N VAL A 5 24.70 -9.30 7.09
CA VAL A 5 24.75 -9.40 8.56
C VAL A 5 23.35 -9.22 9.18
N GLN A 6 22.38 -8.66 8.44
CA GLN A 6 21.01 -8.54 8.96
C GLN A 6 20.29 -9.89 8.96
N SER A 7 19.84 -10.30 10.15
CA SER A 7 18.91 -11.42 10.27
C SER A 7 17.58 -11.08 9.58
N PRO A 8 16.92 -12.05 8.92
CA PRO A 8 15.60 -11.85 8.31
C PRO A 8 14.54 -11.30 9.28
N LEU A 9 14.67 -11.60 10.58
CA LEU A 9 13.80 -11.08 11.64
C LEU A 9 13.94 -9.57 11.82
N HIS A 10 15.18 -9.06 11.85
CA HIS A 10 15.42 -7.62 11.94
C HIS A 10 14.94 -6.89 10.67
N ALA A 11 15.13 -7.49 9.50
CA ALA A 11 14.64 -6.94 8.24
C ALA A 11 13.11 -6.84 8.21
N LYS A 12 12.39 -7.88 8.65
CA LYS A 12 10.92 -7.84 8.85
C LYS A 12 10.49 -6.76 9.84
N TRP A 13 11.18 -6.64 10.97
CA TRP A 13 10.86 -5.61 11.97
C TRP A 13 11.03 -4.20 11.38
N ARG A 14 12.09 -3.97 10.60
CA ARG A 14 12.31 -2.70 9.90
C ARG A 14 11.21 -2.43 8.88
N LEU A 15 10.86 -3.44 8.08
CA LEU A 15 9.81 -3.34 7.07
C LEU A 15 8.45 -2.94 7.68
N ARG A 16 8.10 -3.50 8.86
CA ARG A 16 6.89 -3.11 9.61
C ARG A 16 6.86 -1.63 10.02
N LYS A 17 8.02 -1.00 10.20
CA LYS A 17 8.14 0.41 10.57
C LYS A 17 8.12 1.34 9.34
N GLU A 18 8.69 0.90 8.23
CA GLU A 18 8.80 1.71 7.01
C GLU A 18 7.51 1.71 6.17
N LEU A 19 6.88 0.54 5.94
CA LEU A 19 5.66 0.44 5.12
C LEU A 19 4.54 1.42 5.53
N PRO A 20 4.24 1.63 6.83
CA PRO A 20 3.20 2.56 7.25
C PRO A 20 3.43 4.02 6.88
N LYS A 21 4.66 4.42 6.50
CA LYS A 21 4.99 5.79 6.09
C LYS A 21 4.54 6.10 4.66
N HIS A 22 4.51 5.08 3.80
CA HIS A 22 4.15 5.22 2.38
C HIS A 22 2.68 4.87 2.09
N LYS A 23 1.92 4.48 3.12
CA LYS A 23 0.51 4.09 2.95
C LYS A 23 -0.35 5.26 2.48
N LYS A 24 -1.18 4.98 1.48
CA LYS A 24 -2.24 5.87 1.01
C LYS A 24 -3.57 5.37 1.57
N ARG A 25 -4.37 6.28 2.13
CA ARG A 25 -5.68 5.96 2.72
C ARG A 25 -6.76 6.14 1.66
N PHE A 26 -7.49 5.08 1.40
CA PHE A 26 -8.66 5.10 0.52
C PHE A 26 -9.91 4.77 1.32
N LEU A 27 -11.01 5.41 0.95
CA LEU A 27 -12.35 5.07 1.40
C LEU A 27 -13.15 4.70 0.15
N ILE A 28 -13.33 3.41 -0.09
CA ILE A 28 -14.00 2.88 -1.27
C ILE A 28 -15.32 2.31 -0.78
N ASP A 29 -16.43 2.88 -1.25
CA ASP A 29 -17.77 2.43 -0.84
C ASP A 29 -17.99 2.39 0.68
N GLY A 30 -17.49 3.41 1.37
CA GLY A 30 -17.54 3.48 2.84
C GLY A 30 -16.58 2.53 3.57
N LYS A 31 -15.93 1.60 2.88
CA LYS A 31 -14.89 0.72 3.45
C LYS A 31 -13.51 1.36 3.37
N LYS A 32 -12.74 1.25 4.45
CA LYS A 32 -11.40 1.82 4.56
C LYS A 32 -10.35 0.83 4.04
N PHE A 33 -9.52 1.29 3.11
CA PHE A 33 -8.39 0.56 2.58
C PHE A 33 -7.09 1.33 2.83
N LEU A 34 -6.06 0.62 3.28
CA LEU A 34 -4.70 1.15 3.43
C LEU A 34 -3.86 0.53 2.31
N ILE A 35 -3.48 1.34 1.35
CA ILE A 35 -2.84 0.87 0.12
C ILE A 35 -1.37 1.27 0.11
N VAL A 36 -0.50 0.33 -0.25
CA VAL A 36 0.93 0.56 -0.48
C VAL A 36 1.31 0.16 -1.91
N GLU A 37 2.35 0.79 -2.45
CA GLU A 37 2.90 0.43 -3.76
C GLU A 37 3.62 -0.91 -3.68
N LYS A 38 3.37 -1.80 -4.65
CA LYS A 38 4.03 -3.10 -4.75
C LYS A 38 5.53 -2.95 -4.97
N GLU A 39 5.90 -1.93 -5.74
CA GLU A 39 7.26 -1.55 -6.12
C GLU A 39 8.12 -1.11 -4.92
N LEU A 40 7.51 -0.84 -3.75
CA LEU A 40 8.27 -0.63 -2.51
C LEU A 40 9.11 -1.85 -2.12
N PHE A 41 8.72 -3.06 -2.54
CA PHE A 41 9.55 -4.23 -2.35
C PHE A 41 10.90 -4.11 -3.08
N ASP A 42 10.90 -3.65 -4.33
CA ASP A 42 12.12 -3.50 -5.14
C ASP A 42 13.02 -2.39 -4.56
N GLU A 43 12.42 -1.39 -3.93
CA GLU A 43 13.17 -0.35 -3.22
C GLU A 43 13.77 -0.87 -1.92
N TYR A 44 12.99 -1.60 -1.12
CA TYR A 44 13.42 -2.10 0.17
C TYR A 44 14.40 -3.28 0.05
N SER A 45 14.26 -4.15 -0.93
CA SER A 45 15.17 -5.29 -1.14
C SER A 45 16.60 -4.86 -1.49
N LYS A 46 16.81 -3.62 -1.95
CA LYS A 46 18.15 -3.05 -2.18
C LYS A 46 18.95 -2.83 -0.91
N TRP A 47 18.29 -2.65 0.24
CA TRP A 47 18.95 -2.27 1.50
C TRP A 47 18.44 -3.03 2.73
N LEU A 48 17.40 -3.86 2.58
CA LEU A 48 16.94 -4.85 3.55
C LEU A 48 17.08 -6.24 2.96
N ASN A 49 17.58 -7.17 3.77
CA ASN A 49 17.59 -8.59 3.44
C ASN A 49 16.18 -9.18 3.65
N ILE A 50 15.27 -8.91 2.71
CA ILE A 50 13.88 -9.39 2.73
C ILE A 50 13.57 -10.21 1.48
N ARG A 51 12.77 -11.25 1.65
CA ARG A 51 12.16 -11.96 0.52
C ARG A 51 10.78 -11.40 0.20
N TRP A 52 10.27 -11.74 -0.99
CA TRP A 52 8.91 -11.36 -1.39
C TRP A 52 7.86 -11.91 -0.42
N GLU A 53 8.03 -13.13 0.10
CA GLU A 53 7.12 -13.74 1.06
C GLU A 53 7.07 -12.95 2.38
N ASP A 54 8.22 -12.46 2.84
CA ASP A 54 8.32 -11.62 4.04
C ASP A 54 7.57 -10.30 3.86
N PHE A 55 7.68 -9.71 2.67
CA PHE A 55 6.96 -8.50 2.31
C PHE A 55 5.45 -8.72 2.30
N VAL A 56 4.98 -9.77 1.62
CA VAL A 56 3.55 -10.12 1.59
C VAL A 56 3.02 -10.43 2.99
N GLN A 57 3.80 -11.15 3.80
CA GLN A 57 3.45 -11.44 5.19
C GLN A 57 3.24 -10.14 5.99
N VAL A 58 4.20 -9.22 5.95
CA VAL A 58 4.10 -7.95 6.68
C VAL A 58 2.94 -7.09 6.17
N VAL A 59 2.70 -7.04 4.86
CA VAL A 59 1.56 -6.33 4.27
C VAL A 59 0.23 -6.87 4.83
N ARG A 60 0.09 -8.19 4.93
CA ARG A 60 -1.10 -8.85 5.51
C ARG A 60 -1.23 -8.57 7.00
N GLU A 61 -0.15 -8.70 7.77
CA GLU A 61 -0.13 -8.40 9.22
C GLU A 61 -0.57 -6.96 9.51
N LEU A 62 -0.19 -6.01 8.66
CA LEU A 62 -0.57 -4.60 8.80
C LEU A 62 -1.98 -4.27 8.26
N ASN A 63 -2.70 -5.27 7.72
CA ASN A 63 -3.97 -5.10 7.02
C ASN A 63 -3.89 -4.09 5.86
N PHE A 64 -2.78 -4.13 5.11
CA PHE A 64 -2.57 -3.30 3.92
C PHE A 64 -2.90 -4.08 2.65
N VAL A 65 -3.19 -3.35 1.59
CA VAL A 65 -3.32 -3.87 0.23
C VAL A 65 -2.14 -3.37 -0.59
N ALA A 66 -1.32 -4.28 -1.12
CA ALA A 66 -0.27 -3.93 -2.06
C ALA A 66 -0.84 -3.90 -3.48
N LEU A 67 -0.71 -2.77 -4.17
CA LEU A 67 -1.13 -2.60 -5.57
C LEU A 67 0.01 -2.01 -6.39
N GLU A 68 0.02 -2.32 -7.69
CA GLU A 68 0.92 -1.69 -8.64
C GLU A 68 0.70 -0.17 -8.70
N ARG A 69 1.78 0.57 -8.89
CA ARG A 69 1.77 2.03 -9.02
C ARG A 69 0.77 2.51 -10.07
N LYS A 70 0.67 1.83 -11.22
CA LYS A 70 -0.28 2.17 -12.30
C LYS A 70 -1.73 2.13 -11.81
N ARG A 71 -2.11 1.09 -11.05
CA ARG A 71 -3.45 0.98 -10.47
C ARG A 71 -3.71 2.05 -9.42
N ILE A 72 -2.72 2.37 -8.58
CA ILE A 72 -2.84 3.43 -7.58
C ILE A 72 -3.00 4.81 -8.27
N GLN A 73 -2.29 5.07 -9.35
CA GLN A 73 -2.45 6.30 -10.14
C GLN A 73 -3.86 6.40 -10.73
N HIS A 74 -4.40 5.30 -11.25
CA HIS A 74 -5.79 5.26 -11.72
C HIS A 74 -6.78 5.55 -10.57
N LEU A 75 -6.63 4.89 -9.42
CA LEU A 75 -7.44 5.15 -8.22
C LEU A 75 -7.34 6.61 -7.76
N ASN A 76 -6.17 7.22 -7.84
CA ASN A 76 -5.99 8.63 -7.49
C ASN A 76 -6.80 9.56 -8.41
N LYS A 77 -6.82 9.29 -9.73
CA LYS A 77 -7.56 10.09 -10.72
C LYS A 77 -9.07 10.08 -10.47
N ILE A 78 -9.62 8.95 -10.05
CA ILE A 78 -11.06 8.80 -9.80
C ILE A 78 -11.47 9.19 -8.37
N SER A 79 -10.51 9.30 -7.46
CA SER A 79 -10.76 9.62 -6.06
C SER A 79 -10.93 11.12 -5.83
N THR A 80 -11.75 11.47 -4.84
CA THR A 80 -11.85 12.83 -4.32
C THR A 80 -11.15 12.92 -2.97
N PRO A 81 -10.21 13.86 -2.76
CA PRO A 81 -9.58 14.04 -1.45
C PRO A 81 -10.60 14.57 -0.44
N ARG A 82 -10.66 13.98 0.76
CA ARG A 82 -11.44 14.45 1.89
C ARG A 82 -10.65 14.29 3.18
N ILE A 83 -10.83 15.23 4.11
CA ILE A 83 -10.25 15.13 5.46
C ILE A 83 -11.32 14.54 6.38
N ILE A 84 -11.00 13.42 7.05
CA ILE A 84 -11.88 12.76 8.00
C ILE A 84 -11.07 12.52 9.28
N ASN A 85 -11.53 13.04 10.41
CA ASN A 85 -10.84 12.98 11.71
C ASN A 85 -9.36 13.42 11.61
N GLY A 86 -9.13 14.56 10.94
CA GLY A 86 -7.78 15.13 10.74
C GLY A 86 -6.86 14.35 9.80
N LYS A 87 -7.34 13.29 9.13
CA LYS A 87 -6.54 12.47 8.20
C LYS A 87 -7.07 12.62 6.78
N LEU A 88 -6.15 12.73 5.82
CA LEU A 88 -6.48 12.75 4.40
C LEU A 88 -6.87 11.34 3.92
N TYR A 89 -8.07 11.23 3.36
CA TYR A 89 -8.61 10.07 2.67
C TYR A 89 -8.87 10.40 1.21
N ARG A 90 -8.60 9.43 0.33
CA ARG A 90 -9.05 9.45 -1.06
C ARG A 90 -10.35 8.67 -1.14
N VAL A 91 -11.45 9.38 -1.36
CA VAL A 91 -12.80 8.80 -1.32
C VAL A 91 -13.25 8.46 -2.73
N ILE A 92 -13.71 7.23 -2.91
CA ILE A 92 -14.31 6.73 -4.15
C ILE A 92 -15.73 6.30 -3.79
N LEU A 93 -16.71 7.05 -4.29
CA LEU A 93 -18.13 6.73 -4.14
C LEU A 93 -18.57 5.94 -5.37
N LEU A 94 -19.07 4.71 -5.16
CA LEU A 94 -19.51 3.84 -6.26
C LEU A 94 -20.66 4.43 -7.09
N LYS A 95 -21.32 5.52 -6.66
CA LYS A 95 -22.23 6.30 -7.52
C LYS A 95 -21.56 6.88 -8.78
N ARG A 96 -20.22 6.99 -8.82
CA ARG A 96 -19.43 7.26 -10.04
C ARG A 96 -18.88 6.00 -10.71
N ALA A 97 -18.94 4.84 -10.06
CA ALA A 97 -18.43 3.57 -10.60
C ALA A 97 -19.34 2.96 -11.68
N THR A 98 -20.57 3.44 -11.83
CA THR A 98 -21.38 3.20 -13.03
C THR A 98 -20.78 3.81 -14.30
N MET A 99 -19.74 4.65 -14.22
CA MET A 99 -18.90 5.02 -15.38
C MET A 99 -17.66 4.13 -15.57
N LEU A 100 -17.45 3.11 -14.72
CA LEU A 100 -16.31 2.17 -14.81
C LEU A 100 -16.75 0.73 -15.10
N CYS A 101 -18.02 0.49 -15.39
CA CYS A 101 -18.45 -0.74 -16.07
C CYS A 101 -17.95 -0.74 -17.52
N TYR A 102 -16.66 -0.98 -17.74
CA TYR A 102 -16.13 -1.58 -18.97
C TYR A 102 -14.82 -2.28 -18.63
N ASN A 103 -14.92 -3.52 -18.14
CA ASN A 103 -14.68 -4.67 -19.00
C ASN A 103 -15.17 -5.94 -18.32
N CYS A 104 -16.04 -6.62 -19.05
CA CYS A 104 -16.27 -8.06 -18.95
C CYS A 104 -14.95 -8.82 -19.09
#